data_AF-A0A1B2F684-F1
#
_entry.id   AF-A0A1B2F684-F1
#
_cell.length_a   1.000
_cell.length_b   1.000
_cell.length_c   1.000
_cell.angle_alpha   90.00
_cell.angle_beta   90.00
_cell.angle_gamma   90.00
#
_symmetry.space_group_name_H-M   'P 1'
#
loop_
_entity.id
_entity.type
_entity.pdbx_description
1 polymer ?
#
loop_
_entity_poly.entity_id
_entity_poly.type
_entity_poly.pdbx_seq_one_letter_code
_entity_poly.pdbx_strand_id
1 'polypeptide(L)' 'MSRFIAVVHGWHVESKGFDVHQLAARTAEGADDEACLLAARRDAVFDRTAYVVVEIDDREHLPRRLTWRERLTGRIK' A
#
# COMPACT_ATOMS: atom_id res chain seq x y z
N MET A 1 -15.77 4.24 8.87
CA MET A 1 -14.50 3.94 9.54
C MET A 1 -13.45 3.78 8.47
N SER A 2 -12.53 4.72 8.39
CA SER A 2 -11.41 4.67 7.45
C SER A 2 -10.63 3.37 7.61
N ARG A 3 -10.38 2.71 6.49
CA ARG A 3 -9.51 1.54 6.40
C ARG A 3 -8.17 2.00 5.83
N PHE A 4 -7.08 1.41 6.27
CA PHE A 4 -5.76 1.78 5.78
C PHE A 4 -5.09 0.59 5.11
N ILE A 5 -4.36 0.86 4.03
CA ILE A 5 -3.45 -0.09 3.40
C ILE A 5 -2.04 0.48 3.37
N ALA A 6 -1.04 -0.35 3.57
CA ALA A 6 0.35 -0.02 3.30
C ALA A 6 0.79 -0.68 2.00
N VAL A 7 1.34 0.12 1.09
CA VAL A 7 2.04 -0.38 -0.10
C VAL A 7 3.53 -0.33 0.20
N VAL A 8 4.16 -1.50 0.31
CA VAL A 8 5.60 -1.61 0.61
C VAL A 8 6.35 -2.00 -0.65
N HIS A 9 7.23 -1.12 -1.09
CA HIS A 9 8.15 -1.33 -2.21
C HIS A 9 9.46 -1.92 -1.71
N GLY A 10 9.94 -2.96 -2.39
CA GLY A 10 11.25 -3.55 -2.17
C GLY A 10 12.06 -3.55 -3.45
N TRP A 11 13.35 -3.21 -3.33
CA TRP A 11 14.31 -3.32 -4.42
C TRP A 11 15.39 -4.32 -4.04
N HIS A 12 15.61 -5.32 -4.89
CA HIS A 12 16.77 -6.20 -4.76
C HIS A 12 17.34 -6.53 -6.13
N VAL A 13 18.58 -6.07 -6.34
CA VAL A 13 19.44 -6.20 -7.52
C VAL A 13 18.76 -5.74 -8.83
N GLU A 14 17.85 -6.53 -9.38
CA GLU A 14 17.12 -6.24 -10.63
C GLU A 14 15.58 -6.28 -10.48
N SER A 15 15.06 -6.71 -9.33
CA SER A 15 13.62 -6.83 -9.09
C SER A 15 13.06 -5.54 -8.47
N LYS A 16 11.96 -5.04 -9.07
CA LYS A 16 11.13 -3.97 -8.51
C LYS A 16 9.78 -4.57 -8.16
N GLY A 17 9.62 -4.96 -6.90
CA GLY A 17 8.38 -5.52 -6.37
C GLY A 17 7.67 -4.57 -5.44
N PHE A 18 6.38 -4.81 -5.23
CA PHE A 18 5.64 -4.22 -4.13
C PHE A 18 4.61 -5.22 -3.61
N ASP A 19 4.30 -5.13 -2.32
CA ASP A 19 3.17 -5.82 -1.73
C ASP A 19 2.23 -4.82 -1.08
N VAL A 20 0.97 -5.21 -0.98
CA VAL A 20 -0.09 -4.43 -0.35
C VAL A 20 -0.54 -5.16 0.91
N HIS A 21 -0.47 -4.46 2.04
CA HIS A 21 -0.88 -4.96 3.34
C HIS A 21 -2.08 -4.18 3.83
N GLN A 22 -3.14 -4.88 4.23
CA GLN A 22 -4.22 -4.25 4.97
C GLN A 22 -3.77 -4.03 6.42
N LEU A 23 -3.97 -2.81 6.92
CA LEU A 23 -3.55 -2.41 8.26
C LEU A 23 -4.70 -2.57 9.26
N ALA A 24 -4.34 -2.84 10.52
CA ALA A 24 -5.30 -2.92 11.62
C ALA A 24 -5.62 -1.55 12.23
N ALA A 25 -4.71 -0.58 12.05
CA ALA A 25 -4.88 0.78 12.54
C ALA A 25 -6.16 1.47 12.02
N ARG A 26 -6.70 2.38 12.85
CA ARG A 26 -7.89 3.19 12.54
C ARG A 26 -7.61 4.69 12.50
N THR A 27 -6.36 5.08 12.74
CA THR A 27 -5.88 6.47 12.71
C THR A 27 -4.71 6.54 11.74
N ALA A 28 -4.50 7.73 11.15
CA ALA A 28 -3.40 7.94 10.20
C ALA A 28 -2.03 7.70 10.85
N GLU A 29 -1.81 8.21 12.07
CA GLU A 29 -0.55 7.99 12.82
C GLU A 29 -0.31 6.51 13.11
N GLY A 30 -1.32 5.78 13.61
CA GLY A 30 -1.16 4.36 13.90
C GLY A 30 -0.94 3.53 12.63
N ALA A 31 -1.51 3.96 11.51
CA ALA A 31 -1.31 3.31 10.22
C ALA A 31 0.12 3.55 9.69
N ASP A 32 0.67 4.76 9.89
CA ASP A 32 2.05 5.07 9.54
C ASP A 32 3.04 4.26 10.38
N ASP A 33 2.83 4.16 11.70
CA ASP A 33 3.66 3.35 12.60
C ASP A 33 3.64 1.87 12.19
N GLU A 34 2.46 1.32 11.88
CA GLU A 34 2.30 -0.08 11.45
C GLU A 34 3.01 -0.33 10.10
N ALA A 35 2.88 0.60 9.16
CA ALA A 35 3.53 0.52 7.85
C ALA A 35 5.07 0.65 7.95
N CYS A 36 5.56 1.54 8.81
CA CYS A 36 6.98 1.71 9.11
C CYS A 36 7.58 0.41 9.66
N LEU A 37 6.90 -0.22 10.63
CA LEU A 37 7.31 -1.49 11.19
C LEU A 37 7.34 -2.62 10.14
N LEU A 38 6.35 -2.66 9.25
CA LEU A 38 6.29 -3.63 8.14
C LEU A 38 7.45 -3.43 7.16
N ALA A 39 7.73 -2.19 6.78
CA ALA A 39 8.84 -1.86 5.89
C ALA A 39 10.19 -2.23 6.52
N ALA A 40 10.43 -1.86 7.79
CA ALA A 40 11.66 -2.18 8.51
C ALA A 40 11.90 -3.69 8.62
N ARG A 41 10.85 -4.49 8.86
CA ARG A 41 10.95 -5.96 8.87
C ARG A 41 11.32 -6.54 7.52
N ARG A 42 10.91 -5.88 6.43
CA ARG A 42 11.20 -6.29 5.07
C ARG A 42 12.58 -5.82 4.59
N ASP A 43 13.07 -4.68 5.07
CA ASP A 43 14.43 -4.18 4.80
C ASP A 43 15.51 -5.16 5.30
N ALA A 44 15.22 -5.95 6.34
CA ALA A 44 16.11 -7.04 6.76
C ALA A 44 16.32 -8.12 5.68
N VAL A 45 15.44 -8.19 4.67
CA VAL A 45 15.43 -9.19 3.59
C VAL A 45 15.82 -8.59 2.23
N PHE A 46 15.68 -7.27 2.03
CA PHE A 46 15.93 -6.57 0.76
C PHE A 46 16.88 -5.37 0.97
N ASP A 47 17.75 -5.04 0.02
CA ASP A 47 18.77 -3.99 0.20
C ASP A 47 18.21 -2.59 0.52
N ARG A 48 17.00 -2.28 0.03
CA ARG A 48 16.25 -1.05 0.32
C ARG A 48 14.76 -1.28 0.23
N THR A 49 14.02 -0.64 1.13
CA THR A 49 12.56 -0.59 1.13
C THR A 49 12.02 0.83 1.23
N ALA A 50 10.81 1.05 0.71
CA ALA A 50 10.02 2.26 0.90
C ALA A 50 8.56 1.87 1.08
N TYR A 51 7.76 2.70 1.72
CA TYR A 51 6.34 2.43 1.88
C TYR A 51 5.49 3.68 1.69
N VAL A 52 4.22 3.47 1.38
CA VAL A 52 3.18 4.50 1.31
C VAL A 52 1.94 3.98 2.02
N VAL A 53 1.36 4.79 2.92
CA VAL A 53 0.06 4.51 3.52
C VAL A 53 -1.03 5.18 2.71
N VAL A 54 -2.10 4.43 2.42
CA VAL A 54 -3.28 4.92 1.73
C VAL A 54 -4.48 4.72 2.62
N GLU A 55 -5.18 5.82 2.89
CA GLU A 55 -6.49 5.80 3.52
C GLU A 55 -7.56 5.46 2.48
N ILE A 56 -8.48 4.56 2.84
CA ILE A 56 -9.63 4.14 2.07
C ILE A 56 -10.88 4.50 2.86
N ASP A 57 -11.62 5.49 2.39
CA ASP A 57 -12.93 5.85 2.94
C ASP A 57 -13.93 4.69 2.70
N ASP A 58 -14.92 4.55 3.56
CA ASP A 58 -16.03 3.60 3.36
C ASP A 58 -16.87 3.94 2.12
N ARG A 59 -16.83 5.20 1.69
CA ARG A 59 -17.50 5.66 0.46
C ARG A 59 -16.72 5.34 -0.80
N GLU A 60 -15.44 4.98 -0.67
CA GLU A 60 -14.61 4.56 -1.80
C GLU A 60 -14.93 3.10 -2.16
N HIS A 61 -15.98 2.95 -2.95
CA HIS A 61 -16.36 1.70 -3.58
C HIS A 61 -16.50 1.92 -5.09
N LEU A 62 -15.78 1.12 -5.86
CA LEU A 62 -15.98 1.04 -7.29
C LEU A 62 -17.17 0.13 -7.60
N PRO A 63 -18.27 0.64 -8.19
CA PRO A 63 -19.48 -0.15 -8.46
C PRO A 63 -19.25 -1.24 -9.53
N ARG A 64 -18.11 -1.19 -10.22
CA ARG A 64 -17.71 -2.14 -11.25
C ARG A 64 -16.22 -2.48 -11.13
N ARG A 65 -15.83 -3.62 -11.70
CA ARG A 65 -14.41 -3.93 -11.89
C ARG A 65 -13.72 -2.86 -12.75
N LEU A 66 -12.49 -2.53 -12.38
CA LEU A 66 -11.62 -1.66 -13.16
C LEU A 66 -11.29 -2.30 -14.52
N THR A 67 -11.41 -1.51 -15.58
CA THR A 67 -10.90 -1.84 -16.91
C THR A 67 -9.38 -1.89 -16.90
N TRP A 68 -8.79 -2.56 -17.88
CA TRP A 68 -7.33 -2.60 -18.04
C TRP A 68 -6.68 -1.21 -18.10
N ARG A 69 -7.32 -0.26 -18.77
CA ARG A 69 -6.81 1.11 -18.86
C ARG A 69 -6.78 1.79 -17.48
N GLU A 70 -7.84 1.64 -16.70
CA GLU A 70 -7.91 2.24 -15.36
C GLU A 70 -6.92 1.57 -14.41
N ARG A 71 -6.72 0.25 -14.52
CA ARG A 71 -5.69 -0.48 -13.77
C ARG A 71 -4.27 0.01 -14.09
N LEU A 72 -3.98 0.24 -15.37
CA LEU A 72 -2.65 0.67 -15.81
C LEU A 72 -2.38 2.15 -15.52
N THR A 73 -3.42 2.99 -15.56
CA THR A 73 -3.26 4.45 -15.43
C THR A 73 -3.58 4.97 -14.04
N GLY A 74 -4.25 4.19 -13.19
CA GLY A 74 -4.76 4.61 -11.88
C GLY A 74 -5.87 5.67 -11.96
N ARG A 75 -6.36 6.01 -13.16
CA ARG A 75 -7.39 7.03 -13.36
C ARG A 75 -8.74 6.37 -13.56
N ILE A 76 -9.65 6.56 -12.61
CA ILE A 76 -11.05 6.11 -12.70
C ILE A 76 -11.79 7.08 -13.63
N LYS A 77 -12.54 6.54 -14.60
CA LYS A 77 -13.32 7.34 -15.56
C LYS A 77 -14.78 6.93 -15.61
#